data_AF-A0A3N5WVV1-F1
#
_entry.id   AF-A0A3N5WVV1-F1
#
_cell.length_a   1.000
_cell.length_b   1.000
_cell.length_c   1.000
_cell.angle_alpha   90.00
_cell.angle_beta   90.00
_cell.angle_gamma   90.00
#
_symmetry.space_group_name_H-M   'P 1'
#
loop_
_entity.id
_entity.type
_entity.pdbx_description
1 polymer ?
#
loop_
_entity_poly.entity_id
_entity_poly.type
_entity_poly.pdbx_seq_one_letter_code
_entity_poly.pdbx_strand_id
1 'polypeptide(L)'
;VLLWYREQEILLPTFSPESGNYEVVWQLPVYGRLFSILTHPAYAGAFAHGRYVTKTVIVEGRARKTKGHSMPRDQWEVLIPDHHAGYISWDTYVKNQAMIEANACMRGKMGTSQTGAAKSGRSRSRLSVSVTGTERARVGNGR
;
A
#
# COMPACT_ATOMS: atom_id res chain seq x y z
N VAL A 1 8.20 6.91 15.47
CA VAL A 1 7.75 7.96 14.52
C VAL A 1 6.35 8.49 14.88
N LEU A 2 5.26 7.73 14.72
CA LEU A 2 3.90 8.23 15.05
C LEU A 2 3.76 8.75 16.48
N LEU A 3 4.26 8.01 17.47
CA LEU A 3 4.18 8.40 18.88
C LEU A 3 4.89 9.73 19.15
N TRP A 4 6.11 9.89 18.61
CA TRP A 4 6.86 11.13 18.72
C TRP A 4 6.13 12.33 18.09
N TYR A 5 5.54 12.17 16.90
CA TYR A 5 4.75 13.25 16.29
C TYR A 5 3.56 13.69 17.15
N ARG A 6 2.91 12.74 17.84
CA ARG A 6 1.78 13.03 18.73
C ARG A 6 2.24 13.68 20.04
N GLU A 7 3.36 13.23 20.57
CA GLU A 7 4.00 13.82 21.76
C GLU A 7 4.44 15.26 21.52
N GLN A 8 4.94 15.55 20.32
CA GLN A 8 5.34 16.91 19.92
C GLN A 8 4.19 17.74 19.32
N GLU A 9 2.96 17.21 19.30
CA GLU A 9 1.76 17.86 18.74
C GLU A 9 1.94 18.38 17.30
N ILE A 10 2.78 17.71 16.51
CA ILE A 10 3.05 18.11 15.13
C ILE A 10 1.89 17.66 14.24
N LEU A 11 1.16 18.63 13.71
CA LEU A 11 0.03 18.41 12.82
C LEU A 11 0.48 18.07 11.39
N LEU A 12 -0.32 17.26 10.69
CA LEU A 12 -0.15 16.99 9.26
C LEU A 12 -1.33 17.50 8.45
N PRO A 13 -1.08 18.02 7.24
CA PRO A 13 -2.13 18.43 6.34
C PRO A 13 -2.89 17.19 5.83
N THR A 14 -4.21 17.23 5.94
CA THR A 14 -5.14 16.20 5.48
C THR A 14 -6.26 16.87 4.69
N PHE A 15 -6.69 16.25 3.60
CA PHE A 15 -7.84 16.74 2.84
C PHE A 15 -9.13 16.31 3.53
N SER A 16 -10.01 17.26 3.83
CA SER A 16 -11.33 16.96 4.41
C SER A 16 -12.30 16.53 3.30
N PRO A 17 -12.78 15.27 3.30
CA PRO A 17 -13.75 14.80 2.32
C PRO A 17 -15.14 15.46 2.51
N GLU A 18 -15.43 15.97 3.71
CA GLU A 18 -16.73 16.58 4.04
C GLU A 18 -16.91 17.98 3.41
N SER A 19 -15.79 18.65 3.10
CA SER A 19 -15.81 20.05 2.64
C SER A 19 -16.20 20.23 1.18
N GLY A 20 -16.31 19.15 0.38
CA GLY A 20 -16.57 19.20 -1.08
C GLY A 20 -15.48 19.88 -1.92
N ASN A 21 -14.65 20.72 -1.30
CA ASN A 21 -13.66 21.61 -1.90
C ASN A 21 -12.22 21.17 -1.62
N TYR A 22 -12.01 19.93 -1.13
CA TYR A 22 -10.68 19.42 -0.72
C TYR A 22 -9.94 20.40 0.19
N GLU A 23 -10.64 20.92 1.20
CA GLU A 23 -10.02 21.84 2.16
C GLU A 23 -8.89 21.13 2.92
N VAL A 24 -7.76 21.82 3.06
CA VAL A 24 -6.61 21.32 3.82
C VAL A 24 -6.82 21.64 5.29
N VAL A 25 -7.02 20.59 6.09
CA VAL A 25 -7.14 20.68 7.54
C VAL A 25 -5.87 20.13 8.18
N TRP A 26 -5.39 20.81 9.23
CA TRP A 26 -4.24 20.38 10.01
C TRP A 26 -4.72 19.55 11.20
N GLN A 27 -4.34 18.27 11.22
CA GLN A 27 -4.79 17.33 12.25
C GLN A 27 -3.62 16.48 12.77
N LEU A 28 -3.79 15.91 13.97
CA LEU A 28 -2.82 14.97 14.52
C LEU A 28 -2.63 13.78 13.58
N PRO A 29 -1.40 13.29 13.41
CA PRO A 29 -1.13 12.23 12.47
C PRO A 29 -1.80 10.93 12.88
N VAL A 30 -2.24 10.21 11.84
CA VAL A 30 -2.62 8.81 11.90
C VAL A 30 -1.58 7.99 11.15
N TYR A 31 -1.40 6.73 11.55
CA TYR A 31 -0.40 5.84 10.94
C TYR A 31 -0.51 5.78 9.42
N GLY A 32 -1.73 5.65 8.88
CA GLY A 32 -1.96 5.56 7.44
C GLY A 32 -1.49 6.80 6.65
N ARG A 33 -1.55 7.99 7.26
CA ARG A 33 -1.09 9.23 6.64
C ARG A 33 0.43 9.29 6.57
N LEU A 34 1.09 9.02 7.70
CA LEU A 34 2.56 8.93 7.76
C LEU A 34 3.09 7.86 6.81
N PHE A 35 2.46 6.68 6.81
CA PHE A 35 2.83 5.58 5.92
C PHE A 35 2.68 5.98 4.44
N SER A 36 1.58 6.64 4.08
CA SER A 36 1.39 7.14 2.71
C SER A 36 2.47 8.14 2.30
N ILE A 37 2.89 9.05 3.19
CA ILE A 37 3.97 10.01 2.93
C ILE A 37 5.30 9.29 2.72
N LEU A 38 5.67 8.40 3.64
CA LEU A 38 6.96 7.68 3.61
C LEU A 38 7.08 6.71 2.44
N THR A 39 5.96 6.24 1.88
CA THR A 39 5.95 5.31 0.73
C THR A 39 5.78 6.02 -0.60
N HIS A 40 5.49 7.33 -0.65
CA HIS A 40 5.24 8.03 -1.90
C HIS A 40 6.56 8.42 -2.61
N PRO A 41 6.83 7.90 -3.84
CA PRO A 41 8.10 8.11 -4.55
C PRO A 41 8.32 9.57 -4.98
N ALA A 42 7.26 10.38 -5.05
CA ALA A 42 7.38 11.82 -5.29
C ALA A 42 8.27 12.53 -4.25
N TYR A 43 8.35 12.07 -3.00
CA TYR A 43 9.29 12.66 -2.03
C TYR A 43 10.75 12.39 -2.38
N ALA A 44 11.00 11.38 -3.22
CA ALA A 44 12.32 11.01 -3.72
C ALA A 44 12.62 11.59 -5.11
N GLY A 45 11.81 12.55 -5.57
CA GLY A 45 11.96 13.14 -6.90
C GLY A 45 11.47 12.24 -8.04
N ALA A 46 10.82 11.12 -7.74
CA ALA A 46 10.43 10.14 -8.75
C ALA A 46 8.95 10.27 -9.13
N PHE A 47 8.68 10.23 -10.43
CA PHE A 47 7.34 10.05 -10.96
C PHE A 47 7.05 8.56 -11.10
N ALA A 48 5.89 8.11 -10.63
CA ALA A 48 5.51 6.71 -10.66
C ALA A 48 4.02 6.53 -10.97
N HIS A 49 3.71 5.64 -11.93
CA HIS A 49 2.36 5.23 -12.31
C HIS A 49 2.20 3.70 -12.21
N GLY A 50 0.96 3.22 -12.08
CA GLY A 50 0.68 1.78 -11.97
C GLY A 50 1.01 1.16 -10.61
N ARG A 51 1.20 1.98 -9.56
CA ARG A 51 1.53 1.52 -8.20
C ARG A 51 0.44 0.66 -7.55
N TYR A 52 -0.82 0.88 -7.94
CA TYR A 52 -1.98 0.15 -7.44
C TYR A 52 -2.80 -0.39 -8.60
N VAL A 53 -3.23 -1.65 -8.49
CA VAL A 53 -4.09 -2.26 -9.50
C VAL A 53 -5.46 -2.63 -8.94
N THR A 54 -6.44 -2.68 -9.85
CA THR A 54 -7.76 -3.25 -9.59
C THR A 54 -7.76 -4.70 -10.04
N LYS A 55 -8.02 -5.63 -9.13
CA LYS A 55 -8.16 -7.06 -9.45
C LYS A 55 -9.64 -7.38 -9.58
N THR A 56 -10.01 -8.11 -10.63
CA THR A 56 -11.35 -8.69 -10.77
C THR A 56 -11.27 -10.16 -10.42
N VAL A 57 -11.95 -10.58 -9.37
CA VAL A 57 -12.01 -11.98 -8.92
C VAL A 57 -13.44 -12.47 -9.07
N ILE A 58 -13.64 -13.64 -9.64
CA ILE A 58 -14.95 -14.28 -9.69
C ILE A 58 -15.14 -15.01 -8.36
N VAL A 59 -16.13 -14.58 -7.58
CA VAL A 59 -16.51 -15.23 -6.32
C VAL A 59 -17.95 -15.66 -6.48
N GLU A 60 -18.24 -16.94 -6.29
CA GLU A 60 -19.60 -17.50 -6.38
C GLU A 60 -20.32 -17.17 -7.71
N GLY A 61 -19.60 -17.25 -8.84
CA GLY A 61 -20.15 -16.98 -10.16
C GLY A 61 -20.40 -15.50 -10.48
N ARG A 62 -20.09 -14.58 -9.56
CA ARG A 62 -20.19 -13.13 -9.79
C ARG A 62 -18.81 -12.48 -9.81
N ALA A 63 -18.55 -11.64 -10.81
CA ALA A 63 -17.33 -10.84 -10.85
C ALA A 63 -17.35 -9.77 -9.75
N ARG A 64 -16.36 -9.80 -8.85
CA ARG A 64 -16.13 -8.81 -7.80
C ARG A 64 -14.82 -8.07 -8.09
N LYS A 65 -14.90 -6.74 -8.19
CA LYS A 65 -13.72 -5.88 -8.35
C LYS A 65 -13.20 -5.48 -6.97
N THR A 66 -11.92 -5.70 -6.74
CA THR A 66 -11.20 -5.26 -5.54
C THR A 66 -10.11 -4.27 -5.97
N LYS A 67 -10.12 -3.07 -5.39
CA LYS A 67 -9.17 -1.99 -5.70
C LYS A 67 -8.07 -1.91 -4.63
N GLY A 68 -6.99 -1.18 -4.93
CA GLY A 68 -5.99 -0.81 -3.93
C GLY A 68 -4.94 -1.89 -3.66
N HIS A 69 -4.76 -2.85 -4.56
CA HIS A 69 -3.67 -3.81 -4.44
C HIS A 69 -2.35 -3.15 -4.83
N SER A 70 -1.47 -2.93 -3.86
CA SER A 70 -0.12 -2.41 -4.12
C SER A 70 0.65 -3.41 -4.98
N MET A 71 1.33 -2.91 -6.00
CA MET A 71 2.24 -3.69 -6.83
C MET A 71 3.68 -3.51 -6.34
N PRO A 72 4.52 -4.55 -6.45
CA PRO A 72 5.95 -4.40 -6.21
C PRO A 72 6.53 -3.48 -7.29
N ARG A 73 7.66 -2.84 -6.96
CA ARG A 73 8.21 -1.72 -7.74
C ARG A 73 8.61 -2.11 -9.17
N ASP A 74 9.03 -3.35 -9.37
CA ASP A 74 9.35 -3.99 -10.65
C ASP A 74 8.13 -4.14 -11.58
N GLN A 75 6.90 -4.06 -11.02
CA GLN A 75 5.64 -4.16 -11.77
C GLN A 75 4.95 -2.80 -11.94
N TRP A 76 5.59 -1.70 -11.56
CA TRP A 76 5.06 -0.37 -11.83
C TRP A 76 5.15 -0.09 -13.33
N GLU A 77 4.06 0.43 -13.90
CA GLU A 77 3.96 0.69 -15.34
C GLU A 77 4.92 1.79 -15.79
N VAL A 78 5.11 2.81 -14.96
CA VAL A 78 6.05 3.90 -15.21
C VAL A 78 6.79 4.19 -13.92
N LEU A 79 8.12 4.25 -13.99
CA LEU A 79 8.98 4.75 -12.93
C LEU A 79 10.09 5.59 -13.55
N ILE A 80 10.07 6.89 -13.28
CA ILE A 80 11.08 7.86 -13.74
C ILE A 80 11.70 8.47 -12.49
N PRO A 81 12.88 7.98 -12.04
CA PRO A 81 13.65 8.62 -10.99
C PRO A 81 14.15 9.99 -11.44
N ASP A 82 14.37 10.90 -10.48
CA ASP A 82 14.94 12.24 -10.71
C ASP A 82 14.15 13.09 -11.73
N HIS A 83 12.83 12.94 -11.74
CA HIS A 83 11.92 13.75 -12.55
C HIS A 83 11.76 15.17 -11.99
N HIS A 84 11.82 15.32 -10.66
CA HIS A 84 11.75 16.61 -9.98
C HIS A 84 12.63 16.60 -8.73
N ALA A 85 12.92 17.78 -8.17
CA ALA A 85 13.70 17.88 -6.94
C ALA A 85 12.97 17.15 -5.79
N GLY A 86 13.54 16.02 -5.36
CA GLY A 86 13.07 15.26 -4.21
C GLY A 86 13.46 15.93 -2.89
N TYR A 87 12.64 15.73 -1.85
CA TYR A 87 13.01 16.05 -0.47
C TYR A 87 14.10 15.11 0.07
N ILE A 88 14.14 13.88 -0.46
CA ILE A 88 15.16 12.88 -0.16
C ILE A 88 15.75 12.33 -1.46
N SER A 89 16.96 11.78 -1.41
CA SER A 89 17.53 11.08 -2.58
C SER A 89 16.80 9.77 -2.86
N TRP A 90 16.88 9.31 -4.11
CA TRP A 90 16.33 8.02 -4.53
C TRP A 90 16.89 6.85 -3.71
N ASP A 91 18.20 6.83 -3.46
CA ASP A 91 18.84 5.80 -2.61
C ASP A 91 18.29 5.79 -1.18
N THR A 92 18.05 6.97 -0.61
CA THR A 92 17.46 7.09 0.73
C THR A 92 16.04 6.54 0.74
N TYR A 93 15.25 6.83 -0.30
CA TYR A 93 13.92 6.29 -0.45
C TYR A 93 13.93 4.75 -0.53
N VAL A 94 14.80 4.16 -1.35
CA VAL A 94 14.93 2.70 -1.48
C VAL A 94 15.31 2.05 -0.15
N LYS A 95 16.27 2.63 0.59
CA LYS A 95 16.65 2.15 1.93
C LYS A 95 15.47 2.22 2.91
N ASN A 96 14.71 3.33 2.90
CA ASN A 96 13.53 3.48 3.74
C ASN A 96 12.45 2.43 3.40
N GLN A 97 12.21 2.13 2.13
CA GLN A 97 11.25 1.08 1.74
C GLN A 97 11.70 -0.29 2.25
N ALA A 98 12.98 -0.63 2.10
CA ALA A 98 13.53 -1.90 2.62
C ALA A 98 13.37 -2.02 4.14
N MET A 99 13.59 -0.93 4.90
CA MET A 99 13.36 -0.90 6.34
C MET A 99 11.89 -1.08 6.70
N ILE A 100 10.98 -0.44 5.96
CA ILE A 100 9.53 -0.57 6.16
C ILE A 100 9.08 -2.02 5.92
N GLU A 101 9.55 -2.65 4.84
CA GLU A 101 9.26 -4.04 4.51
C GLU A 101 9.82 -5.02 5.55
N ALA A 102 11.06 -4.81 5.99
CA ALA A 102 11.67 -5.60 7.07
C ALA A 102 10.85 -5.49 8.36
N ASN A 103 10.44 -4.28 8.74
CA ASN A 103 9.60 -4.03 9.92
C ASN A 103 8.22 -4.70 9.81
N ALA A 104 7.64 -4.76 8.60
CA ALA A 104 6.39 -5.48 8.36
C ALA A 104 6.59 -7.00 8.47
N CYS A 105 7.69 -7.53 7.93
CA CYS A 105 8.03 -8.95 8.00
C CYS A 105 8.26 -9.43 9.44
N MET A 106 8.95 -8.64 10.28
CA MET A 106 9.19 -8.99 11.69
C MET A 106 7.89 -9.09 12.50
N ARG A 107 6.88 -8.25 12.20
CA ARG A 107 5.54 -8.40 12.81
C ARG A 107 4.81 -9.66 12.37
N GLY A 108 5.09 -10.19 11.17
CA GLY A 108 4.56 -11.47 10.69
C GLY A 108 5.26 -12.70 11.30
N LYS A 109 6.52 -12.56 11.73
CA LYS A 109 7.30 -13.62 12.40
C LYS A 109 7.07 -13.71 13.91
N MET A 110 6.54 -12.65 14.52
CA MET A 110 6.18 -12.59 15.94
C MET A 110 4.78 -13.15 16.20
N GLY A 111 4.50 -14.32 15.64
CA GLY A 111 3.18 -14.94 15.62
C GLY A 111 3.23 -16.45 15.74
N THR A 112 4.00 -17.01 16.68
CA THR A 112 3.84 -18.42 17.08
C THR A 112 4.23 -18.75 18.52
N SER A 113 4.37 -17.78 19.42
CA SER A 113 4.51 -18.05 20.85
C SER A 113 4.07 -16.85 21.69
N GLN A 114 2.76 -16.67 21.81
CA GLN A 114 2.07 -16.24 23.04
C GLN A 114 0.56 -16.22 22.74
N THR A 115 -0.08 -17.34 23.07
CA THR A 115 -1.53 -17.44 23.20
C THR A 115 -1.94 -16.58 24.39
N GLY A 116 -2.56 -15.44 24.12
CA GLY A 116 -3.13 -14.55 25.14
C GLY A 116 -4.51 -14.06 24.70
N ALA A 117 -5.55 -14.67 25.28
CA ALA A 117 -6.97 -14.29 25.27
C ALA A 117 -7.61 -13.91 23.91
N ALA A 118 -8.20 -14.91 23.27
CA ALA A 118 -9.16 -14.73 22.19
C ALA A 118 -10.42 -14.01 22.70
N LYS A 119 -10.68 -12.76 22.26
CA LYS A 119 -12.06 -12.24 22.21
C LYS A 119 -12.77 -12.94 21.06
N SER A 120 -13.69 -13.83 21.38
CA SER A 120 -14.47 -14.58 20.39
C SER A 120 -15.32 -13.64 19.54
N GLY A 121 -15.00 -13.52 18.26
CA GLY A 121 -15.92 -13.09 17.22
C GLY A 121 -15.97 -14.20 16.16
N ARG A 122 -17.11 -14.87 16.04
CA ARG A 122 -17.34 -15.94 15.06
C ARG A 122 -17.06 -15.42 13.64
N SER A 123 -16.24 -16.14 12.89
CA SER A 123 -16.64 -16.65 11.57
C SER A 123 -15.72 -17.75 11.08
N ARG A 124 -16.32 -18.94 10.91
CA ARG A 124 -15.83 -20.06 10.10
C ARG A 124 -15.79 -19.55 8.65
N SER A 125 -14.86 -19.87 7.76
CA SER A 125 -14.35 -21.20 7.41
C SER A 125 -13.06 -21.03 6.60
N ARG A 126 -12.09 -21.93 6.80
CA ARG A 126 -10.95 -22.14 5.89
C ARG A 126 -11.47 -22.67 4.55
N LEU A 127 -11.06 -22.07 3.44
CA LEU A 127 -10.99 -22.73 2.15
C LEU A 127 -9.63 -22.45 1.54
N SER A 128 -8.79 -23.50 1.51
CA SER A 128 -7.60 -23.57 0.68
C SER A 128 -8.03 -23.55 -0.79
N VAL A 129 -7.48 -22.64 -1.59
CA VAL A 129 -7.69 -22.64 -3.05
C VAL A 129 -6.34 -22.86 -3.72
N SER A 130 -6.19 -24.00 -4.37
CA SER A 130 -5.08 -24.33 -5.25
C SER A 130 -5.18 -23.50 -6.54
N VAL A 131 -4.05 -22.93 -6.98
CA VAL A 131 -3.97 -22.16 -8.22
C VAL A 131 -3.67 -23.11 -9.38
N THR A 132 -4.59 -23.22 -10.34
CA THR A 132 -4.27 -23.71 -11.68
C THR A 132 -4.25 -22.50 -12.61
N GLY A 133 -3.05 -22.18 -13.10
CA GLY A 133 -2.85 -21.12 -14.08
C GLY A 133 -3.39 -21.56 -15.44
N THR A 134 -4.22 -20.73 -16.06
CA THR A 134 -4.56 -20.87 -17.47
C THR A 134 -4.08 -19.64 -18.24
N GLU A 135 -3.15 -19.95 -19.14
CA GLU A 135 -2.45 -19.13 -20.09
C GLU A 135 -3.42 -18.45 -21.07
N ARG A 136 -3.24 -17.14 -21.27
CA ARG A 136 -4.02 -16.37 -22.25
C ARG A 136 -3.40 -16.52 -23.63
N ALA A 137 -4.08 -17.25 -24.51
CA ALA A 137 -3.79 -17.30 -25.93
C ALA A 137 -3.97 -15.91 -26.59
N ARG A 138 -2.96 -15.47 -27.33
CA ARG A 138 -3.03 -14.33 -28.25
C ARG A 138 -3.71 -14.79 -29.54
N VAL A 139 -4.86 -14.20 -29.89
CA VAL A 139 -5.40 -14.26 -31.25
C VAL A 139 -4.69 -13.19 -32.07
N GLY A 140 -3.91 -13.64 -33.05
CA GLY A 140 -3.32 -12.78 -34.07
C GLY A 140 -4.38 -12.26 -35.02
N ASN A 141 -4.27 -10.99 -35.41
CA ASN A 141 -5.02 -10.44 -36.52
C ASN A 141 -4.10 -10.35 -37.73
N GLY A 142 -4.44 -11.09 -38.78
CA GLY A 142 -3.72 -11.11 -40.04
C GLY A 142 -4.60 -10.53 -41.14
N ARG A 143 -3.94 -9.66 -41.93
CA ARG A 143 -4.32 -9.03 -43.20
C ARG A 143 -5.14 -7.75 -43.10
#